data_AF-A0A496PD21-F1
#
_entry.id   AF-A0A496PD21-F1
#
_cell.length_a   1.000
_cell.length_b   1.000
_cell.length_c   1.000
_cell.angle_alpha   90.00
_cell.angle_beta   90.00
_cell.angle_gamma   90.00
#
_symmetry.space_group_name_H-M   'P 1'
#
loop_
_entity.id
_entity.type
_entity.pdbx_description
1 polymer ?
#
loop_
_entity_poly.entity_id
_entity_poly.type
_entity_poly.pdbx_seq_one_letter_code
_entity_poly.pdbx_strand_id
1 'polypeptide(L)'
;QIMDGYSQGESVSSLAASFHKTLAIAICEVGADLCERYGIDDVCIGGGVFQNRRLLASLQHKWHHGTLYINKKVPCNDGGLSLGQLWIAHQKNI
;
A
#
# COMPACT_ATOMS: atom_id res chain seq x y z
N GLN A 1 -19.84 0.22 -10.25
CA GLN A 1 -19.11 -0.92 -10.85
C GLN A 1 -19.13 -2.16 -9.96
N ILE A 2 -18.51 -2.19 -8.77
CA ILE A 2 -18.53 -3.42 -7.93
C ILE A 2 -19.95 -3.76 -7.44
N MET A 3 -20.67 -2.77 -6.91
CA MET A 3 -22.04 -2.98 -6.40
C MET A 3 -22.99 -3.37 -7.53
N ASP A 4 -22.87 -2.73 -8.69
CA ASP A 4 -23.68 -3.06 -9.87
C ASP A 4 -23.41 -4.48 -10.35
N GLY A 5 -22.14 -4.88 -10.45
CA GLY A 5 -21.75 -6.24 -10.84
C GLY A 5 -22.25 -7.29 -9.85
N TYR A 6 -22.22 -6.98 -8.54
CA TYR A 6 -22.81 -7.86 -7.53
C TYR A 6 -24.33 -8.02 -7.72
N SER A 7 -25.05 -6.93 -7.96
CA SER A 7 -26.50 -6.95 -8.25
C SER A 7 -26.83 -7.70 -9.55
N GLN A 8 -25.90 -7.75 -10.51
CA GLN A 8 -26.04 -8.50 -11.76
C GLN A 8 -25.63 -9.97 -11.65
N GLY A 9 -25.25 -10.43 -10.45
CA GLY A 9 -24.87 -11.83 -10.20
C GLY A 9 -23.45 -12.18 -10.66
N GLU A 10 -22.58 -11.19 -10.86
CA GLU A 10 -21.16 -11.47 -11.11
C GLU A 10 -20.53 -12.23 -9.94
N SER A 11 -19.53 -13.06 -10.27
CA SER A 11 -18.80 -13.81 -9.25
C SER A 11 -18.10 -12.88 -8.25
N VAL A 12 -18.33 -13.13 -6.96
CA VAL A 12 -17.64 -12.43 -5.86
C VAL A 12 -16.12 -12.51 -5.99
N SER A 13 -15.58 -13.61 -6.50
CA SER A 13 -14.13 -13.74 -6.70
C SER A 13 -13.60 -12.81 -7.80
N SER A 14 -14.37 -12.61 -8.87
CA SER A 14 -14.05 -11.66 -9.95
C SER A 14 -14.09 -10.22 -9.43
N LEU A 15 -15.16 -9.87 -8.72
CA LEU A 15 -15.35 -8.54 -8.15
C LEU A 15 -14.25 -8.22 -7.11
N ALA A 16 -13.91 -9.18 -6.24
CA ALA A 16 -12.81 -9.02 -5.28
C ALA A 16 -11.45 -8.86 -5.97
N ALA A 17 -11.16 -9.62 -7.03
CA ALA A 17 -9.92 -9.48 -7.79
C ALA A 17 -9.84 -8.12 -8.49
N SER A 18 -10.94 -7.66 -9.09
CA SER A 18 -11.07 -6.34 -9.71
C SER A 18 -10.82 -5.23 -8.68
N PHE A 19 -11.43 -5.32 -7.50
CA PHE A 19 -11.21 -4.37 -6.40
C PHE A 19 -9.73 -4.26 -6.01
N HIS A 20 -9.06 -5.38 -5.76
CA HIS A 20 -7.64 -5.37 -5.38
C HIS A 20 -6.76 -4.79 -6.50
N LYS A 21 -7.06 -5.10 -7.76
CA LYS A 21 -6.33 -4.58 -8.92
C LYS A 21 -6.50 -3.07 -9.03
N THR A 22 -7.73 -2.57 -8.93
CA THR A 22 -8.04 -1.14 -9.00
C THR A 22 -7.38 -0.38 -7.85
N LEU A 23 -7.44 -0.91 -6.63
CA LEU A 23 -6.79 -0.29 -5.48
C LEU A 23 -5.27 -0.22 -5.66
N ALA A 24 -4.63 -1.28 -6.16
CA ALA A 24 -3.20 -1.28 -6.43
C ALA A 24 -2.80 -0.25 -7.49
N ILE A 25 -3.58 -0.14 -8.58
CA ILE A 25 -3.34 0.85 -9.63
C ILE A 25 -3.45 2.27 -9.07
N ALA A 26 -4.54 2.57 -8.35
CA ALA A 26 -4.76 3.89 -7.78
C ALA A 26 -3.65 4.30 -6.81
N ILE A 27 -3.19 3.39 -5.96
CA ILE A 27 -2.08 3.67 -5.03
C ILE A 27 -0.78 3.96 -5.80
N CYS A 28 -0.46 3.17 -6.84
CA CYS A 28 0.75 3.37 -7.63
C CYS A 28 0.72 4.69 -8.41
N GLU A 29 -0.41 5.02 -9.05
CA GLU A 29 -0.56 6.24 -9.85
C GLU A 29 -0.51 7.49 -8.97
N VAL A 30 -1.28 7.54 -7.88
CA VAL A 30 -1.28 8.67 -6.96
C VAL A 30 0.08 8.79 -6.27
N GLY A 31 0.67 7.67 -5.86
CA GLY A 31 1.99 7.65 -5.24
C GLY A 31 3.08 8.20 -6.18
N ALA A 32 3.11 7.77 -7.43
CA ALA A 32 4.07 8.25 -8.42
C ALA A 32 3.88 9.74 -8.74
N ASP A 33 2.64 10.22 -8.94
CA ASP A 33 2.35 11.66 -9.16
C ASP A 33 2.85 12.52 -7.99
N LEU A 34 2.62 12.09 -6.74
CA LEU A 34 3.14 12.79 -5.57
C LEU A 34 4.68 12.78 -5.53
N CYS A 35 5.29 11.65 -5.86
CA CYS A 35 6.75 11.53 -5.88
C CYS A 35 7.39 12.46 -6.92
N GLU A 36 6.86 12.50 -8.14
CA GLU A 36 7.31 13.41 -9.20
C GLU A 36 7.13 14.87 -8.78
N ARG A 37 5.97 15.22 -8.19
CA ARG A 37 5.66 16.59 -7.79
C ARG A 37 6.58 17.15 -6.70
N TYR A 38 7.02 16.29 -5.79
CA TYR A 38 7.81 16.70 -4.63
C TYR A 38 9.28 16.26 -4.70
N GLY A 39 9.71 15.60 -5.78
CA GLY A 39 11.07 15.10 -5.94
C GLY A 39 11.45 14.05 -4.90
N ILE A 40 10.54 13.11 -4.62
CA ILE A 40 10.74 12.03 -3.64
C ILE A 40 10.99 10.72 -4.38
N ASP A 41 12.09 10.03 -4.09
CA ASP A 41 12.40 8.73 -4.70
C ASP A 41 12.25 7.55 -3.75
N ASP A 42 12.20 7.80 -2.43
CA ASP A 42 12.08 6.76 -1.42
C ASP A 42 10.67 6.74 -0.82
N VAL A 43 9.93 5.66 -1.12
CA VAL A 43 8.55 5.48 -0.68
C VAL A 43 8.45 4.27 0.23
N CYS A 44 7.81 4.43 1.38
CA CYS A 44 7.50 3.31 2.27
C CYS A 44 5.99 3.08 2.36
N ILE A 45 5.56 1.81 2.38
CA ILE A 45 4.17 1.45 2.65
C ILE A 45 4.05 0.73 3.99
N GLY A 46 3.10 1.19 4.80
CA GLY A 46 2.88 0.78 6.18
C GLY A 46 1.38 0.72 6.52
N GLY A 47 1.00 -0.12 7.47
CA GLY A 47 -0.38 -0.33 7.90
C GLY A 47 -0.91 -1.73 7.60
N GLY A 48 -1.88 -2.18 8.40
CA GLY A 48 -2.42 -3.54 8.35
C GLY A 48 -3.00 -3.97 6.99
N VAL A 49 -3.48 -3.02 6.19
CA VAL A 49 -3.99 -3.27 4.82
C VAL A 49 -2.92 -3.90 3.93
N PHE A 50 -1.65 -3.49 4.07
CA PHE A 50 -0.54 -3.99 3.26
C PHE A 50 -0.03 -5.38 3.71
N GLN A 51 -0.66 -5.99 4.73
CA GLN A 51 -0.47 -7.42 5.01
C GLN A 51 -1.20 -8.32 3.99
N ASN A 52 -2.12 -7.75 3.21
CA ASN A 52 -2.77 -8.46 2.11
C ASN A 52 -1.74 -8.80 1.02
N ARG A 53 -1.38 -10.08 0.93
CA ARG A 53 -0.37 -10.58 -0.03
C ARG A 53 -0.71 -10.26 -1.48
N ARG A 54 -1.99 -10.28 -1.87
CA ARG A 54 -2.41 -9.98 -3.25
C ARG A 54 -2.20 -8.50 -3.58
N LEU A 55 -2.59 -7.62 -2.66
CA LEU A 55 -2.37 -6.18 -2.80
C LEU A 55 -0.87 -5.88 -2.83
N LEU A 56 -0.11 -6.40 -1.86
CA LEU A 56 1.33 -6.16 -1.75
C LEU A 56 2.08 -6.61 -3.01
N ALA A 57 1.81 -7.82 -3.51
CA ALA A 57 2.42 -8.31 -4.74
C ALA A 57 2.04 -7.44 -5.96
N SER A 58 0.79 -6.98 -6.03
CA SER A 58 0.34 -6.09 -7.11
C SER A 58 1.04 -4.74 -7.07
N LEU A 59 1.23 -4.17 -5.88
CA LEU A 59 1.97 -2.91 -5.69
C LEU A 59 3.44 -3.08 -6.08
N GLN A 60 4.11 -4.13 -5.60
CA GLN A 60 5.51 -4.40 -5.95
C GLN A 60 5.72 -4.59 -7.46
N HIS A 61 4.73 -5.16 -8.16
CA HIS A 61 4.80 -5.36 -9.60
C HIS A 61 4.47 -4.10 -10.41
N LYS A 62 3.57 -3.24 -9.92
CA LYS A 62 3.08 -2.06 -10.63
C LYS A 62 3.81 -0.77 -10.30
N TRP A 63 4.49 -0.74 -9.16
CA TRP A 63 5.27 0.40 -8.74
C TRP A 63 6.41 0.65 -9.73
N HIS A 64 6.54 1.89 -10.17
CA HIS A 64 7.43 2.26 -11.27
C HIS A 64 8.22 3.55 -11.00
N HIS A 65 8.19 4.08 -9.77
CA HIS A 65 8.85 5.34 -9.41
C HIS A 65 9.78 5.16 -8.20
N GLY A 66 11.09 5.24 -8.37
CA GLY A 66 12.01 5.13 -7.23
C GLY A 66 11.91 3.81 -6.44
N THR A 67 12.32 3.82 -5.17
CA THR A 67 12.39 2.63 -4.31
C THR A 67 11.15 2.48 -3.43
N LEU A 68 10.53 1.29 -3.47
CA LEU A 68 9.42 0.93 -2.58
C LEU A 68 9.89 0.05 -1.41
N TYR A 69 9.85 0.60 -0.21
CA TYR A 69 10.19 -0.06 1.04
C TYR A 69 8.98 -0.71 1.70
N ILE A 70 9.19 -1.94 2.18
CA ILE A 70 8.20 -2.73 2.91
C ILE A 70 8.78 -3.23 4.23
N ASN A 71 7.92 -3.37 5.24
CA ASN A 71 8.28 -3.95 6.52
C ASN A 71 8.66 -5.44 6.36
N LYS A 72 9.85 -5.83 6.85
CA LYS A 72 10.33 -7.23 6.84
C LYS A 72 10.58 -7.82 8.22
N LYS A 73 11.19 -7.03 9.13
CA LYS A 73 11.60 -7.48 10.47
C LYS A 73 10.55 -7.21 11.55
N VAL A 74 9.70 -6.21 11.33
CA VAL A 74 8.57 -5.89 12.20
C VAL A 74 7.27 -6.04 11.43
N PRO A 75 6.14 -6.31 12.10
CA PRO A 75 4.84 -6.32 11.45
C PRO A 75 4.54 -4.97 10.80
N CYS A 76 3.91 -5.00 9.63
CA CYS A 76 3.42 -3.79 8.95
C CYS A 76 2.20 -3.16 9.66
N ASN A 77 1.57 -3.90 10.57
CA ASN A 77 0.39 -3.47 11.34
C ASN A 77 0.79 -2.88 12.71
N ASP A 78 -0.20 -2.71 13.58
CA ASP A 78 -0.03 -2.08 14.90
C ASP A 78 1.00 -2.79 15.79
N GLY A 79 1.32 -4.07 15.53
CA GLY A 79 2.41 -4.77 16.19
C GLY A 79 3.80 -4.17 15.94
N GLY A 80 3.98 -3.37 14.88
CA GLY A 80 5.20 -2.61 14.58
C GLY A 80 5.13 -1.13 14.97
N LEU A 81 3.97 -0.64 15.45
CA LEU A 81 3.74 0.79 15.66
C LEU A 81 4.66 1.39 16.73
N SER A 82 4.90 0.66 17.82
CA SER A 82 5.74 1.10 18.93
C SER A 82 7.19 1.36 18.50
N LEU A 83 7.72 0.64 17.51
CA LEU A 83 9.06 0.89 16.98
C LEU A 83 9.14 2.26 16.28
N GLY A 84 8.14 2.60 15.46
CA GLY A 84 8.06 3.92 14.82
C GLY A 84 7.92 5.05 15.84
N GLN A 85 7.11 4.85 16.88
CA GLN A 85 6.95 5.81 17.97
C GLN A 85 8.26 6.04 18.71
N LEU A 86 8.98 4.97 19.07
CA LEU A 86 10.29 5.06 19.72
C LEU A 86 11.29 5.83 18.85
N TRP A 87 11.36 5.53 17.54
CA TRP A 87 12.26 6.21 16.62
C TRP A 87 11.97 7.71 16.52
N ILE A 88 10.70 8.10 16.36
CA ILE A 88 10.31 9.51 16.31
C ILE A 88 10.62 10.21 17.63
N ALA A 89 10.37 9.58 18.77
CA ALA A 89 10.70 10.13 20.08
C ALA A 89 12.22 10.32 20.24
N HIS A 90 13.03 9.37 19.78
CA HIS A 90 14.49 9.47 19.78
C HIS A 90 14.98 10.63 18.90
N GLN A 91 14.44 10.80 17.69
CA GLN A 91 14.81 11.87 16.76
C GLN A 91 14.47 13.28 17.28
N LYS A 92 13.46 13.42 18.14
CA LYS A 92 13.07 14.73 18.73
C LYS A 92 13.95 15.17 19.90
N ASN A 93 14.74 14.26 20.47
CA ASN A 93 15.61 14.53 21.62
C ASN A 93 17.09 14.75 21.22
N ILE A 94 17.38 14.74 19.92
CA ILE A 94 18.67 15.08 19.32
C ILE A 94 18.50 16.41 18.59
#